data_AF-A0A4P6EZ10-F1
#
_entry.id   AF-A0A4P6EZ10-F1
#
_cell.length_a   1.000
_cell.length_b   1.000
_cell.length_c   1.000
_cell.angle_alpha   90.00
_cell.angle_beta   90.00
_cell.angle_gamma   90.00
#
_symmetry.space_group_name_H-M   'P 1'
#
loop_
_entity.id
_entity.type
_entity.pdbx_description
1 polymer ?
#
loop_
_entity_poly.entity_id
_entity_poly.type
_entity_poly.pdbx_seq_one_letter_code
_entity_poly.pdbx_strand_id
1 'polypeptide(L)'
;MSRDRRMAAPSGPRALPARRWLLAALAVLVLTGGVAARAALPDAVGGPLGDALYATLVVLVVALVRPRTTAWVAAVAGWMVSAAVEAFQLTGVPADVVARFSPARYVLGTTFVAGDLAWYAAGAALGGLLVGLARADLGDLQVRHTRSPHARWHRRAVPAVVGGVLAVALATGGAAAWVVHDEAGTLRTSLSAARTALAGSEGRVADDATRTALAASLADAAALLDETPLLERRPGDAVRARRQVADDAAAVAASRLAKALADADAARTALAPLTARGDQVVAATEGLGAPDDARAALQGALATAGAAVTESTSLATATPGQAARVEAATAALTASATTVREATVALMTAQDAVTCPYPDQVWFPEAGHLADADLAAIPWAPTYRVRADVLPSLVELDAAFRARFGQNLRLNSAYRSFEQQTTVFNPDDPNPLAAPPGCSNHGLGTAIDIDGISTPGNAQLAWLDANAGRFGWENPDWARPTGRLPEPWHWQHVSTPTTY
;
A
#
# COMPACT_ATOMS: atom_id res chain seq x y z
N MET A 1 -107.65 33.93 4.26
CA MET A 1 -107.00 33.24 3.13
C MET A 1 -106.87 34.20 1.97
N SER A 2 -105.66 34.66 1.65
CA SER A 2 -105.19 34.86 0.27
C SER A 2 -103.73 35.31 0.34
N ARG A 3 -102.84 34.50 -0.22
CA ARG A 3 -101.44 34.85 -0.53
C ARG A 3 -101.49 35.76 -1.76
N ASP A 4 -100.71 36.84 -1.76
CA ASP A 4 -100.21 37.32 -3.05
C ASP A 4 -98.79 37.87 -2.99
N ARG A 5 -98.02 37.43 -3.98
CA ARG A 5 -96.59 37.61 -4.20
C ARG A 5 -96.28 39.00 -4.76
N ARG A 6 -95.22 39.66 -4.27
CA ARG A 6 -94.34 40.56 -5.08
C ARG A 6 -92.89 40.39 -4.61
N MET A 7 -92.12 39.60 -5.36
CA MET A 7 -91.08 40.03 -6.31
C MET A 7 -89.75 40.35 -5.62
N ALA A 8 -88.85 39.36 -5.63
CA ALA A 8 -87.44 39.51 -5.34
C ALA A 8 -86.80 40.45 -6.37
N ALA A 9 -86.15 41.51 -5.89
CA ALA A 9 -85.26 42.34 -6.69
C ALA A 9 -83.94 41.57 -6.95
N PRO A 10 -83.32 41.71 -8.14
CA PRO A 10 -82.12 40.98 -8.49
C PRO A 10 -80.92 41.44 -7.65
N SER A 11 -80.26 40.49 -6.99
CA SER A 11 -78.96 40.70 -6.37
C SER A 11 -77.92 41.06 -7.42
N GLY A 12 -77.46 42.31 -7.41
CA GLY A 12 -76.32 42.77 -8.20
C GLY A 12 -75.06 41.92 -7.94
N PRO A 13 -74.14 41.82 -8.92
CA PRO A 13 -73.00 40.93 -8.84
C PRO A 13 -72.08 41.30 -7.67
N ARG A 14 -71.82 40.32 -6.79
CA ARG A 14 -70.87 40.41 -5.68
C ARG A 14 -69.47 40.76 -6.22
N ALA A 15 -68.91 41.90 -5.80
CA ALA A 15 -67.55 42.36 -6.11
C ALA A 15 -66.43 41.53 -5.43
N LEU A 16 -66.51 40.20 -5.50
CA LEU A 16 -65.49 39.26 -5.02
C LEU A 16 -64.43 38.80 -6.07
N PRO A 17 -64.60 38.92 -7.41
CA PRO A 17 -63.63 38.33 -8.35
C PRO A 17 -62.35 39.16 -8.53
N ALA A 18 -62.41 40.50 -8.47
CA ALA A 18 -61.28 41.37 -8.84
C ALA A 18 -60.00 41.15 -7.99
N ARG A 19 -60.15 40.93 -6.67
CA ARG A 19 -59.01 40.73 -5.75
C ARG A 19 -58.28 39.42 -5.99
N ARG A 20 -59.02 38.36 -6.38
CA ARG A 20 -58.43 37.05 -6.69
C ARG A 20 -57.69 37.09 -8.03
N TRP A 21 -58.24 37.80 -9.01
CA TRP A 21 -57.58 38.00 -10.30
C TRP A 21 -56.28 38.80 -10.18
N LEU A 22 -56.23 39.83 -9.32
CA LEU A 22 -55.00 40.58 -9.06
C LEU A 22 -53.91 39.70 -8.42
N LEU A 23 -54.24 38.93 -7.38
CA LEU A 23 -53.29 38.01 -6.75
C LEU A 23 -52.85 36.89 -7.70
N ALA A 24 -53.75 36.40 -8.56
CA ALA A 24 -53.43 35.40 -9.58
C ALA A 24 -52.50 35.99 -10.66
N ALA A 25 -52.75 37.22 -11.11
CA ALA A 25 -51.89 37.92 -12.05
C ALA A 25 -50.49 38.16 -11.46
N LEU A 26 -50.40 38.57 -10.19
CA LEU A 26 -49.13 38.71 -9.47
C LEU A 26 -48.40 37.36 -9.34
N ALA A 27 -49.12 36.28 -9.04
CA ALA A 27 -48.52 34.95 -8.97
C ALA A 27 -47.95 34.50 -10.32
N VAL A 28 -48.68 34.73 -11.42
CA VAL A 28 -48.20 34.43 -12.78
C VAL A 28 -46.98 35.29 -13.13
N LEU A 29 -46.98 36.57 -12.76
CA LEU A 29 -45.84 37.47 -12.99
C LEU A 29 -44.60 37.02 -12.22
N VAL A 30 -44.74 36.67 -10.94
CA VAL A 30 -43.64 36.18 -10.10
C VAL A 30 -43.10 34.84 -10.62
N LEU A 31 -43.99 33.92 -11.03
CA LEU A 31 -43.60 32.64 -11.61
C LEU A 31 -42.81 32.81 -12.92
N THR A 32 -43.35 33.59 -13.86
CA THR A 32 -42.69 33.83 -15.15
C THR A 32 -41.39 34.61 -14.98
N GLY A 33 -41.37 35.60 -14.09
CA GLY A 33 -40.17 36.34 -13.71
C GLY A 33 -39.09 35.46 -13.08
N GLY A 34 -39.46 34.55 -12.18
CA GLY A 34 -38.53 33.61 -11.55
C GLY A 34 -37.92 32.62 -12.53
N VAL A 35 -38.73 32.07 -13.45
CA VAL A 35 -38.23 31.18 -14.51
C VAL A 35 -37.32 31.93 -15.47
N ALA A 36 -37.70 33.15 -15.89
CA ALA A 36 -36.89 33.98 -16.79
C ALA A 36 -35.56 34.41 -16.12
N ALA A 37 -35.60 34.82 -14.85
CA ALA A 37 -34.41 35.16 -14.08
C ALA A 37 -33.42 33.99 -14.02
N ARG A 38 -33.91 32.77 -13.76
CA ARG A 38 -33.07 31.57 -13.71
C ARG A 38 -32.53 31.13 -15.08
N ALA A 39 -33.14 31.57 -16.18
CA ALA A 39 -32.69 31.27 -17.53
C ALA A 39 -31.74 32.32 -18.11
N ALA A 40 -31.87 33.59 -17.72
CA ALA A 40 -31.18 34.71 -18.35
C ALA A 40 -30.07 35.34 -17.50
N LEU A 41 -30.09 35.16 -16.17
CA LEU A 41 -29.10 35.75 -15.27
C LEU A 41 -27.99 34.74 -14.91
N PRO A 42 -26.77 35.23 -14.62
CA PRO A 42 -25.71 34.38 -14.07
C PRO A 42 -26.14 33.69 -12.77
N ASP A 43 -25.68 32.46 -12.53
CA ASP A 43 -26.11 31.63 -11.38
C ASP A 43 -25.97 32.34 -10.02
N ALA A 44 -24.92 33.16 -9.87
CA ALA A 44 -24.66 33.97 -8.67
C ALA A 44 -25.78 34.98 -8.34
N VAL A 45 -26.60 35.34 -9.32
CA VAL A 45 -27.73 36.27 -9.18
C VAL A 45 -29.06 35.55 -9.39
N GLY A 46 -29.13 34.68 -10.40
CA GLY A 46 -30.34 33.95 -10.79
C GLY A 46 -30.79 32.92 -9.75
N GLY A 47 -29.87 32.27 -9.04
CA GLY A 47 -30.20 31.36 -7.93
C GLY A 47 -30.91 32.09 -6.78
N PRO A 48 -30.21 33.00 -6.08
CA PRO A 48 -30.77 33.82 -5.01
C PRO A 48 -32.11 34.52 -5.34
N LEU A 49 -32.19 35.11 -6.53
CA LEU A 49 -33.40 35.78 -6.99
C LEU A 49 -34.54 34.79 -7.25
N GLY A 50 -34.21 33.61 -7.80
CA GLY A 50 -35.15 32.52 -7.99
C GLY A 50 -35.75 32.03 -6.67
N ASP A 51 -34.94 31.89 -5.63
CA ASP A 51 -35.39 31.40 -4.32
C ASP A 51 -36.29 32.42 -3.62
N ALA A 52 -35.92 33.70 -3.69
CA ALA A 52 -36.78 34.78 -3.20
C ALA A 52 -38.13 34.82 -3.93
N LEU A 53 -38.13 34.72 -5.26
CA LEU A 53 -39.35 34.72 -6.06
C LEU A 53 -40.19 33.46 -5.81
N TYR A 54 -39.56 32.31 -5.56
CA TYR A 54 -40.25 31.08 -5.18
C TYR A 54 -41.01 31.26 -3.86
N ALA A 55 -40.36 31.77 -2.81
CA ALA A 55 -41.06 32.04 -1.55
C ALA A 55 -42.17 33.10 -1.70
N THR A 56 -41.94 34.16 -2.49
CA THR A 56 -42.99 35.14 -2.84
C THR A 56 -44.20 34.45 -3.50
N LEU A 57 -43.96 33.53 -4.44
CA LEU A 57 -45.00 32.77 -5.11
C LEU A 57 -45.79 31.90 -4.13
N VAL A 58 -45.12 31.20 -3.21
CA VAL A 58 -45.79 30.38 -2.19
C VAL A 58 -46.70 31.24 -1.30
N VAL A 59 -46.26 32.43 -0.89
CA VAL A 59 -47.09 33.38 -0.12
C VAL A 59 -48.35 33.78 -0.89
N LEU A 60 -48.21 34.11 -2.18
CA LEU A 60 -49.34 34.46 -3.05
C LEU A 60 -50.33 33.28 -3.22
N VAL A 61 -49.82 32.05 -3.37
CA VAL A 61 -50.64 30.84 -3.44
C VAL A 61 -51.40 30.61 -2.15
N VAL A 62 -50.78 30.77 -0.97
CA VAL A 62 -51.48 30.66 0.33
C VAL A 62 -52.61 31.69 0.42
N ALA A 63 -52.38 32.92 -0.04
CA ALA A 63 -53.38 33.98 -0.07
C ALA A 63 -54.51 33.72 -1.08
N LEU A 64 -54.24 33.03 -2.20
CA LEU A 64 -55.23 32.61 -3.19
C LEU A 64 -56.11 31.46 -2.70
N VAL A 65 -55.48 30.42 -2.12
CA VAL A 65 -56.17 29.21 -1.62
C VAL A 65 -57.03 29.53 -0.40
N ARG A 66 -56.52 30.36 0.53
CA ARG A 66 -57.23 30.75 1.74
C ARG A 66 -57.35 32.28 1.85
N PRO A 67 -58.31 32.92 1.17
CA PRO A 67 -58.42 34.38 1.07
C PRO A 67 -58.58 35.13 2.40
N ARG A 68 -58.94 34.43 3.48
CA ARG A 68 -59.13 34.98 4.83
C ARG A 68 -57.83 35.06 5.64
N THR A 69 -56.71 34.55 5.14
CA THR A 69 -55.40 34.67 5.81
C THR A 69 -54.94 36.12 5.84
N THR A 70 -54.38 36.60 6.96
CA THR A 70 -53.74 37.92 6.99
C THR A 70 -52.43 37.89 6.20
N ALA A 71 -51.95 39.06 5.74
CA ALA A 71 -50.71 39.16 4.97
C ALA A 71 -49.50 38.59 5.75
N TRP A 72 -49.45 38.84 7.06
CA TRP A 72 -48.44 38.28 7.96
C TRP A 72 -48.49 36.76 8.04
N VAL A 73 -49.69 36.19 8.23
CA VAL A 73 -49.86 34.73 8.32
C VAL A 73 -49.51 34.07 6.99
N ALA A 74 -49.84 34.70 5.86
CA ALA A 74 -49.45 34.21 4.55
C ALA A 74 -47.92 34.23 4.36
N ALA A 75 -47.24 35.29 4.80
CA ALA A 75 -45.78 35.40 4.76
C ALA A 75 -45.09 34.32 5.60
N VAL A 76 -45.51 34.15 6.87
CA VAL A 76 -44.97 33.10 7.75
C VAL A 76 -45.22 31.71 7.17
N ALA A 77 -46.42 31.44 6.66
CA ALA A 77 -46.73 30.17 6.03
C ALA A 77 -45.87 29.90 4.79
N GLY A 78 -45.67 30.91 3.93
CA GLY A 78 -44.84 30.76 2.73
C GLY A 78 -43.37 30.52 3.04
N TRP A 79 -42.83 31.19 4.05
CA TRP A 79 -41.47 30.92 4.53
C TRP A 79 -41.35 29.50 5.12
N MET A 80 -42.27 29.09 5.99
CA MET A 80 -42.26 27.75 6.60
C MET A 80 -42.35 26.64 5.55
N VAL A 81 -43.20 26.79 4.53
CA VAL A 81 -43.31 25.81 3.44
C VAL A 81 -42.02 25.74 2.63
N SER A 82 -41.43 26.90 2.30
CA SER A 82 -40.17 26.93 1.53
C SER A 82 -39.01 26.33 2.33
N ALA A 83 -38.92 26.66 3.62
CA ALA A 83 -37.92 26.08 4.52
C ALA A 83 -38.12 24.57 4.74
N ALA A 84 -39.36 24.09 4.78
CA ALA A 84 -39.65 22.66 4.87
C ALA A 84 -39.26 21.90 3.60
N VAL A 85 -39.49 22.49 2.42
CA VAL A 85 -39.01 21.95 1.13
C VAL A 85 -37.49 21.91 1.11
N GLU A 86 -36.83 22.97 1.59
CA GLU A 86 -35.37 23.03 1.69
C GLU A 86 -34.82 21.94 2.62
N ALA A 87 -35.37 21.81 3.84
CA ALA A 87 -34.98 20.77 4.78
C ALA A 87 -35.25 19.35 4.26
N PHE A 88 -36.29 19.16 3.44
CA PHE A 88 -36.59 17.87 2.82
C PHE A 88 -35.46 17.39 1.88
N GLN A 89 -34.66 18.30 1.32
CA GLN A 89 -33.53 17.96 0.46
C GLN A 89 -32.39 17.26 1.22
N LEU A 90 -32.31 17.40 2.54
CA LEU A 90 -31.37 16.65 3.38
C LEU A 90 -31.62 15.14 3.39
N THR A 91 -32.83 14.71 3.01
CA THR A 91 -33.19 13.27 2.98
C THR A 91 -32.66 12.55 1.74
N GLY A 92 -32.20 13.28 0.71
CA GLY A 92 -31.83 12.72 -0.60
C GLY A 92 -33.02 12.35 -1.50
N VAL A 93 -34.23 12.22 -0.95
CA VAL A 93 -35.45 11.85 -1.70
C VAL A 93 -35.77 12.82 -2.84
N PRO A 94 -35.65 14.16 -2.68
CA PRO A 94 -35.84 15.09 -3.81
C PRO A 94 -34.92 14.82 -5.00
N ALA A 95 -33.65 14.50 -4.75
CA ALA A 95 -32.70 14.21 -5.83
C ALA A 95 -33.11 12.96 -6.62
N ASP A 96 -33.58 11.91 -5.93
CA ASP A 96 -34.09 10.68 -6.56
C ASP A 96 -35.36 10.94 -7.39
N VAL A 97 -36.25 11.81 -6.91
CA VAL A 97 -37.46 12.20 -7.66
C VAL A 97 -37.09 12.99 -8.91
N VAL A 98 -36.14 13.93 -8.81
CA VAL A 98 -35.67 14.73 -9.96
C VAL A 98 -34.97 13.87 -11.00
N ALA A 99 -34.24 12.82 -10.58
CA ALA A 99 -33.62 11.86 -11.50
C ALA A 99 -34.65 11.12 -12.36
N ARG A 100 -35.85 10.86 -11.83
CA ARG A 100 -36.95 10.18 -12.54
C ARG A 100 -37.87 11.15 -13.29
N PHE A 101 -37.98 12.39 -12.81
CA PHE A 101 -38.80 13.45 -13.41
C PHE A 101 -38.12 14.82 -13.27
N SER A 102 -37.32 15.17 -14.28
CA SER A 102 -36.51 16.40 -14.30
C SER A 102 -37.26 17.69 -13.93
N PRO A 103 -38.53 17.91 -14.34
CA PRO A 103 -39.25 19.13 -13.97
C PRO A 103 -39.52 19.31 -12.46
N ALA A 104 -39.44 18.25 -11.65
CA ALA A 104 -39.62 18.34 -10.19
C ALA A 104 -38.61 19.29 -9.52
N ARG A 105 -37.46 19.55 -10.15
CA ARG A 105 -36.40 20.42 -9.62
C ARG A 105 -36.88 21.85 -9.31
N TYR A 106 -37.90 22.34 -10.01
CA TYR A 106 -38.43 23.69 -9.82
C TYR A 106 -39.37 23.83 -8.60
N VAL A 107 -39.77 22.70 -8.01
CA VAL A 107 -40.67 22.68 -6.84
C VAL A 107 -39.96 22.11 -5.61
N LEU A 108 -39.14 21.07 -5.78
CA LEU A 108 -38.52 20.35 -4.66
C LEU A 108 -37.07 20.72 -4.39
N GLY A 109 -36.38 21.33 -5.35
CA GLY A 109 -34.92 21.48 -5.31
C GLY A 109 -34.19 20.13 -5.36
N THR A 110 -32.86 20.15 -5.25
CA THR A 110 -32.02 18.94 -5.31
C THR A 110 -30.96 18.87 -4.22
N THR A 111 -30.59 20.00 -3.63
CA THR A 111 -29.44 20.12 -2.74
C THR A 111 -29.71 21.19 -1.71
N PHE A 112 -29.63 20.82 -0.44
CA PHE A 112 -29.80 21.77 0.64
C PHE A 112 -28.71 22.86 0.62
N VAL A 113 -29.13 24.12 0.52
CA VAL A 113 -28.28 25.30 0.63
C VAL A 113 -28.82 26.18 1.75
N ALA A 114 -28.12 26.21 2.88
CA ALA A 114 -28.54 26.97 4.05
C ALA A 114 -28.75 28.48 3.77
N GLY A 115 -28.03 29.03 2.79
CA GLY A 115 -28.19 30.42 2.33
C GLY A 115 -29.57 30.73 1.76
N ASP A 116 -30.25 29.74 1.17
CA ASP A 116 -31.54 29.93 0.50
C ASP A 116 -32.63 30.27 1.52
N LEU A 117 -32.49 29.85 2.79
CA LEU A 117 -33.40 30.23 3.88
C LEU A 117 -33.52 31.75 4.07
N ALA A 118 -32.43 32.50 3.83
CA ALA A 118 -32.43 33.96 3.91
C ALA A 118 -33.17 34.57 2.71
N TRP A 119 -32.97 34.02 1.51
CA TRP A 119 -33.69 34.43 0.31
C TRP A 119 -35.18 34.10 0.38
N TYR A 120 -35.54 32.94 0.94
CA TYR A 120 -36.93 32.60 1.22
C TYR A 120 -37.57 33.56 2.24
N ALA A 121 -36.83 34.02 3.26
CA ALA A 121 -37.33 35.01 4.21
C ALA A 121 -37.58 36.38 3.53
N ALA A 122 -36.64 36.83 2.69
CA ALA A 122 -36.78 38.06 1.91
C ALA A 122 -37.97 37.98 0.93
N GLY A 123 -38.08 36.86 0.22
CA GLY A 123 -39.19 36.55 -0.67
C GLY A 123 -40.54 36.49 0.03
N ALA A 124 -40.60 35.90 1.22
CA ALA A 124 -41.83 35.83 2.00
C ALA A 124 -42.28 37.21 2.50
N ALA A 125 -41.33 38.08 2.89
CA ALA A 125 -41.62 39.45 3.26
C ALA A 125 -42.17 40.27 2.08
N LEU A 126 -41.57 40.13 0.90
CA LEU A 126 -42.06 40.74 -0.34
C LEU A 126 -43.47 40.25 -0.70
N GLY A 127 -43.72 38.94 -0.63
CA GLY A 127 -45.04 38.36 -0.86
C GLY A 127 -46.09 38.88 0.13
N GLY A 128 -45.73 38.99 1.41
CA GLY A 128 -46.59 39.56 2.44
C GLY A 128 -46.95 41.02 2.14
N LEU A 129 -45.98 41.82 1.69
CA LEU A 129 -46.19 43.21 1.26
C LEU A 129 -47.15 43.27 0.06
N LEU A 130 -46.92 42.48 -0.97
CA LEU A 130 -47.79 42.42 -2.16
C LEU A 130 -49.23 42.04 -1.80
N VAL A 131 -49.41 41.05 -0.92
CA VAL A 131 -50.73 40.66 -0.41
C VAL A 131 -51.38 41.78 0.40
N GLY A 132 -50.59 42.52 1.20
CA GLY A 132 -51.06 43.69 1.94
C GLY A 132 -51.54 44.81 1.02
N LEU A 133 -50.74 45.19 0.03
CA LEU A 133 -51.02 46.24 -0.94
C LEU A 133 -52.22 45.91 -1.82
N ALA A 134 -52.27 44.69 -2.37
CA ALA A 134 -53.39 44.21 -3.19
C ALA A 134 -54.74 44.19 -2.44
N ARG A 135 -54.70 44.24 -1.10
CA ARG A 135 -55.89 44.30 -0.25
C ARG A 135 -56.20 45.71 0.27
N ALA A 136 -55.22 46.60 0.28
CA ALA A 136 -55.37 48.01 0.69
C ALA A 136 -56.01 48.86 -0.42
N ASP A 137 -55.64 48.65 -1.69
CA ASP A 137 -55.95 49.56 -2.81
C ASP A 137 -57.37 49.45 -3.42
N LEU A 138 -58.27 48.67 -2.82
CA LEU A 138 -59.69 48.62 -3.24
C LEU A 138 -60.65 48.75 -2.06
N GLY A 139 -60.18 49.34 -0.96
CA GLY A 139 -60.92 49.52 0.29
C GLY A 139 -61.52 50.92 0.50
N ASP A 140 -61.24 51.89 -0.38
CA ASP A 140 -61.58 53.29 -0.12
C ASP A 140 -62.47 53.91 -1.20
N LEU A 141 -63.75 53.49 -1.21
CA LEU A 141 -64.91 54.32 -1.56
C LEU A 141 -66.15 53.75 -0.86
N GLN A 142 -66.13 53.67 0.46
CA GLN A 142 -67.36 53.81 1.25
C GLN A 142 -67.00 54.24 2.68
N VAL A 143 -67.05 55.55 2.87
CA VAL A 143 -67.02 56.24 4.16
C VAL A 143 -68.06 55.62 5.10
N ARG A 144 -67.63 55.19 6.29
CA ARG A 144 -68.22 55.63 7.57
C ARG A 144 -67.41 55.19 8.79
N HIS A 145 -67.28 56.15 9.70
CA HIS A 145 -66.58 56.13 10.97
C HIS A 145 -66.89 54.95 11.88
N THR A 146 -65.85 54.39 12.52
CA THR A 146 -65.74 54.32 13.98
C THR A 146 -64.28 54.19 14.41
N ARG A 147 -63.93 54.86 15.51
CA ARG A 147 -62.60 54.92 16.14
C ARG A 147 -62.22 53.56 16.73
N SER A 148 -60.95 53.16 16.59
CA SER A 148 -60.24 52.41 17.65
C SER A 148 -58.72 52.66 17.60
N PRO A 149 -58.02 52.68 18.75
CA PRO A 149 -56.63 53.14 18.83
C PRO A 149 -55.63 51.97 18.87
N HIS A 150 -55.00 51.63 17.75
CA HIS A 150 -53.84 50.74 17.73
C HIS A 150 -52.77 51.22 16.73
N ALA A 151 -52.29 52.44 16.91
CA ALA A 151 -51.24 53.04 16.06
C ALA A 151 -49.94 53.35 16.82
N ARG A 152 -49.44 52.40 17.63
CA ARG A 152 -48.10 52.53 18.27
C ARG A 152 -47.15 51.36 18.06
N TRP A 153 -47.57 50.26 17.43
CA TRP A 153 -46.73 49.05 17.30
C TRP A 153 -45.87 49.00 16.03
N HIS A 154 -46.25 49.73 14.97
CA HIS A 154 -45.62 49.62 13.65
C HIS A 154 -44.27 50.34 13.48
N ARG A 155 -43.86 51.23 14.39
CA ARG A 155 -42.59 51.98 14.28
C ARG A 155 -41.37 51.29 14.92
N ARG A 156 -41.55 50.19 15.66
CA ARG A 156 -40.44 49.40 16.25
C ARG A 156 -40.18 48.05 15.56
N ALA A 157 -41.06 47.61 14.67
CA ALA A 157 -40.96 46.31 14.01
C ALA A 157 -39.96 46.30 12.83
N VAL A 158 -39.82 47.40 12.09
CA VAL A 158 -38.93 47.47 10.91
C VAL A 158 -37.43 47.35 11.27
N PRO A 159 -36.89 48.03 12.30
CA PRO A 159 -35.49 47.84 12.72
C PRO A 159 -35.24 46.43 13.28
N ALA A 160 -36.22 45.82 13.94
CA ALA A 160 -36.11 44.48 14.50
C ALA A 160 -36.09 43.39 13.41
N VAL A 161 -36.82 43.59 12.30
CA VAL A 161 -36.83 42.67 11.16
C VAL A 161 -35.55 42.80 10.33
N VAL A 162 -35.07 44.02 10.05
CA VAL A 162 -33.77 44.23 9.38
C VAL A 162 -32.62 43.70 10.23
N GLY A 163 -32.64 43.95 11.55
CA GLY A 163 -31.68 43.40 12.50
C GLY A 163 -31.73 41.88 12.58
N GLY A 164 -32.93 41.27 12.52
CA GLY A 164 -33.10 39.82 12.49
C GLY A 164 -32.57 39.17 11.20
N VAL A 165 -32.80 39.78 10.04
CA VAL A 165 -32.27 39.30 8.74
C VAL A 165 -30.75 39.44 8.67
N LEU A 166 -30.19 40.55 9.14
CA LEU A 166 -28.73 40.73 9.25
C LEU A 166 -28.10 39.76 10.26
N ALA A 167 -28.75 39.51 11.40
CA ALA A 167 -28.27 38.56 12.40
C ALA A 167 -28.28 37.12 11.86
N VAL A 168 -29.28 36.72 11.08
CA VAL A 168 -29.34 35.40 10.45
C VAL A 168 -28.34 35.27 9.29
N ALA A 169 -28.14 36.31 8.48
CA ALA A 169 -27.12 36.32 7.41
C ALA A 169 -25.68 36.27 7.99
N LEU A 170 -25.42 36.99 9.10
CA LEU A 170 -24.15 36.93 9.82
C LEU A 170 -23.95 35.59 10.53
N ALA A 171 -25.00 35.00 11.11
CA ALA A 171 -24.93 33.68 11.74
C ALA A 171 -24.72 32.55 10.72
N THR A 172 -25.31 32.63 9.53
CA THR A 172 -25.14 31.63 8.46
C THR A 172 -23.80 31.76 7.73
N GLY A 173 -23.34 32.99 7.44
CA GLY A 173 -21.97 33.22 6.96
C GLY A 173 -20.91 32.80 7.98
N GLY A 174 -21.17 33.02 9.27
CA GLY A 174 -20.34 32.53 10.36
C GLY A 174 -20.30 31.00 10.46
N ALA A 175 -21.44 30.32 10.25
CA ALA A 175 -21.51 28.86 10.25
C ALA A 175 -20.76 28.23 9.05
N ALA A 176 -20.87 28.81 7.86
CA ALA A 176 -20.13 28.34 6.68
C ALA A 176 -18.62 28.56 6.83
N ALA A 177 -18.21 29.73 7.30
CA ALA A 177 -16.81 30.01 7.61
C ALA A 177 -16.28 29.09 8.72
N TRP A 178 -17.11 28.75 9.71
CA TRP A 178 -16.76 27.79 10.76
C TRP A 178 -16.57 26.37 10.23
N VAL A 179 -17.46 25.88 9.35
CA VAL A 179 -17.30 24.56 8.71
C VAL A 179 -16.03 24.50 7.88
N VAL A 180 -15.77 25.50 7.05
CA VAL A 180 -14.54 25.57 6.23
C VAL A 180 -13.28 25.64 7.13
N HIS A 181 -13.36 26.35 8.26
CA HIS A 181 -12.27 26.43 9.23
C HIS A 181 -12.01 25.09 9.94
N ASP A 182 -13.07 24.40 10.37
CA ASP A 182 -13.00 23.07 11.02
C ASP A 182 -12.45 21.99 10.07
N GLU A 183 -12.94 21.96 8.83
CA GLU A 183 -12.44 21.07 7.78
C GLU A 183 -10.94 21.32 7.50
N ALA A 184 -10.51 22.59 7.45
CA ALA A 184 -9.11 22.96 7.27
C ALA A 184 -8.24 22.55 8.47
N GLY A 185 -8.76 22.63 9.70
CA GLY A 185 -8.09 22.11 10.90
C GLY A 185 -7.84 20.61 10.81
N THR A 186 -8.86 19.85 10.42
CA THR A 186 -8.77 18.39 10.24
C THR A 186 -7.80 18.00 9.13
N LEU A 187 -7.82 18.73 8.01
CA LEU A 187 -6.87 18.52 6.90
C LEU A 187 -5.42 18.69 7.37
N ARG A 188 -5.09 19.77 8.10
CA ARG A 188 -3.72 20.01 8.61
C ARG A 188 -3.17 18.84 9.42
N THR A 189 -3.99 18.25 10.28
CA THR A 189 -3.60 17.08 11.08
C THR A 189 -3.34 15.85 10.19
N SER A 190 -4.13 15.64 9.13
CA SER A 190 -3.89 14.54 8.21
C SER A 190 -2.60 14.71 7.38
N LEU A 191 -2.23 15.95 7.03
CA LEU A 191 -1.00 16.22 6.28
C LEU A 191 0.27 15.89 7.07
N SER A 192 0.28 16.09 8.39
CA SER A 192 1.46 15.76 9.20
C SER A 192 1.72 14.24 9.23
N ALA A 193 0.66 13.44 9.42
CA ALA A 193 0.76 11.97 9.37
C ALA A 193 1.20 11.47 7.98
N ALA A 194 0.62 12.01 6.91
CA ALA A 194 0.96 11.67 5.54
C ALA A 194 2.40 12.07 5.15
N ARG A 195 2.90 13.22 5.63
CA ARG A 195 4.32 13.62 5.45
C ARG A 195 5.27 12.65 6.15
N THR A 196 4.96 12.22 7.36
CA THR A 196 5.75 11.21 8.07
C THR A 196 5.75 9.88 7.32
N ALA A 197 4.60 9.45 6.79
CA ALA A 197 4.51 8.24 5.97
C ALA A 197 5.34 8.36 4.66
N LEU A 198 5.30 9.52 4.01
CA LEU A 198 6.11 9.80 2.83
C LEU A 198 7.61 9.79 3.19
N ALA A 199 8.06 10.51 4.21
CA ALA A 199 9.47 10.50 4.61
C ALA A 199 9.96 9.08 4.98
N GLY A 200 9.15 8.33 5.73
CA GLY A 200 9.49 6.98 6.18
C GLY A 200 9.46 5.88 5.10
N SER A 201 9.05 6.19 3.87
CA SER A 201 8.90 5.22 2.78
C SER A 201 10.00 5.29 1.72
N GLU A 202 11.01 6.15 1.90
CA GLU A 202 12.10 6.32 0.94
C GLU A 202 12.92 5.04 0.77
N GLY A 203 13.07 4.57 -0.47
CA GLY A 203 13.73 3.30 -0.79
C GLY A 203 13.01 2.04 -0.29
N ARG A 204 11.80 2.18 0.30
CA ARG A 204 11.07 1.09 0.95
C ARG A 204 9.76 0.72 0.25
N VAL A 205 9.42 1.36 -0.87
CA VAL A 205 8.22 1.03 -1.66
C VAL A 205 8.57 0.19 -2.88
N ALA A 206 7.62 -0.63 -3.35
CA ALA A 206 7.76 -1.41 -4.59
C ALA A 206 7.62 -0.52 -5.85
N ASP A 207 6.81 0.53 -5.74
CA ASP A 207 6.54 1.50 -6.81
C ASP A 207 6.70 2.92 -6.29
N ASP A 208 7.75 3.62 -6.75
CA ASP A 208 8.05 5.01 -6.35
C ASP A 208 7.02 6.01 -6.91
N ALA A 209 6.23 5.64 -7.92
CA ALA A 209 5.14 6.48 -8.41
C ALA A 209 4.08 6.74 -7.32
N THR A 210 3.86 5.79 -6.41
CA THR A 210 2.96 5.98 -5.24
C THR A 210 3.45 7.10 -4.32
N ARG A 211 4.76 7.23 -4.13
CA ARG A 211 5.37 8.33 -3.35
C ARG A 211 5.24 9.66 -4.07
N THR A 212 5.43 9.66 -5.39
CA THR A 212 5.27 10.87 -6.22
C THR A 212 3.82 11.36 -6.17
N ALA A 213 2.84 10.47 -6.27
CA ALA A 213 1.42 10.80 -6.14
C ALA A 213 1.09 11.40 -4.77
N LEU A 214 1.55 10.77 -3.68
CA LEU A 214 1.37 11.29 -2.33
C LEU A 214 2.02 12.68 -2.14
N ALA A 215 3.22 12.88 -2.69
CA ALA A 215 3.90 14.17 -2.64
C ALA A 215 3.11 15.27 -3.38
N ALA A 216 2.54 14.96 -4.55
CA ALA A 216 1.68 15.88 -5.30
C ALA A 216 0.41 16.22 -4.51
N SER A 217 -0.30 15.23 -3.98
CA SER A 217 -1.51 15.44 -3.18
C SER A 217 -1.25 16.23 -1.88
N LEU A 218 -0.08 16.04 -1.27
CA LEU A 218 0.37 16.85 -0.13
C LEU A 218 0.63 18.30 -0.51
N ALA A 219 1.19 18.55 -1.71
CA ALA A 219 1.42 19.90 -2.22
C ALA A 219 0.10 20.60 -2.55
N ASP A 220 -0.81 19.92 -3.26
CA ASP A 220 -2.14 20.44 -3.60
C ASP A 220 -2.95 20.79 -2.34
N ALA A 221 -2.92 19.91 -1.33
CA ALA A 221 -3.59 20.15 -0.06
C ALA A 221 -2.96 21.30 0.75
N ALA A 222 -1.64 21.51 0.64
CA ALA A 222 -0.96 22.65 1.25
C ALA A 222 -1.33 23.96 0.54
N ALA A 223 -1.33 23.98 -0.79
CA ALA A 223 -1.75 25.13 -1.59
C ALA A 223 -3.21 25.53 -1.29
N LEU A 224 -4.11 24.56 -1.11
CA LEU A 224 -5.49 24.82 -0.67
C LEU A 224 -5.55 25.52 0.70
N LEU A 225 -4.64 25.18 1.61
CA LEU A 225 -4.61 25.73 2.97
C LEU A 225 -3.88 27.06 3.09
N ASP A 226 -2.88 27.31 2.26
CA ASP A 226 -1.96 28.45 2.41
C ASP A 226 -2.21 29.52 1.35
N GLU A 227 -2.61 29.14 0.13
CA GLU A 227 -2.75 30.04 -1.01
C GLU A 227 -4.22 30.41 -1.32
N THR A 228 -5.18 29.56 -0.97
CA THR A 228 -6.62 29.85 -1.20
C THR A 228 -7.23 30.62 -0.01
N PRO A 229 -7.70 31.87 -0.17
CA PRO A 229 -8.36 32.62 0.90
C PRO A 229 -9.56 31.88 1.48
N LEU A 230 -9.83 32.04 2.79
CA LEU A 230 -10.94 31.34 3.47
C LEU A 230 -12.31 31.60 2.81
N LEU A 231 -12.52 32.79 2.25
CA LEU A 231 -13.75 33.18 1.57
C LEU A 231 -13.91 32.56 0.17
N GLU A 232 -12.83 32.04 -0.42
CA GLU A 232 -12.82 31.42 -1.75
C GLU A 232 -12.92 29.88 -1.68
N ARG A 233 -12.69 29.29 -0.49
CA ARG A 233 -12.82 27.85 -0.26
C ARG A 233 -14.29 27.44 -0.25
N ARG A 234 -14.60 26.35 -0.95
CA ARG A 234 -15.93 25.75 -0.94
C ARG A 234 -16.00 24.69 0.17
N PRO A 235 -17.13 24.58 0.89
CA PRO A 235 -17.36 23.45 1.77
C PRO A 235 -17.07 22.11 1.07
N GLY A 236 -16.29 21.25 1.72
CA GLY A 236 -15.90 19.95 1.18
C GLY A 236 -14.63 19.94 0.31
N ASP A 237 -14.02 21.09 -0.04
CA ASP A 237 -12.71 21.11 -0.71
C ASP A 237 -11.64 20.43 0.16
N ALA A 238 -11.57 20.81 1.44
CA ALA A 238 -10.63 20.22 2.38
C ALA A 238 -10.95 18.75 2.68
N VAL A 239 -12.23 18.36 2.62
CA VAL A 239 -12.64 16.94 2.75
C VAL A 239 -12.16 16.11 1.56
N ARG A 240 -12.30 16.61 0.34
CA ARG A 240 -11.79 15.94 -0.87
C ARG A 240 -10.26 15.83 -0.86
N ALA A 241 -9.57 16.92 -0.56
CA ALA A 241 -8.11 16.93 -0.44
C ALA A 241 -7.63 15.93 0.63
N ARG A 242 -8.29 15.90 1.80
CA ARG A 242 -7.99 14.94 2.87
C ARG A 242 -8.18 13.50 2.41
N ARG A 243 -9.26 13.21 1.68
CA ARG A 243 -9.54 11.88 1.15
C ARG A 243 -8.46 11.45 0.16
N GLN A 244 -8.10 12.31 -0.78
CA GLN A 244 -7.05 12.04 -1.76
C GLN A 244 -5.70 11.75 -1.07
N VAL A 245 -5.29 12.60 -0.13
CA VAL A 245 -4.06 12.38 0.67
C VAL A 245 -4.12 11.06 1.43
N ALA A 246 -5.28 10.69 2.00
CA ALA A 246 -5.44 9.43 2.72
C ALA A 246 -5.36 8.21 1.78
N ASP A 247 -5.97 8.30 0.60
CA ASP A 247 -5.94 7.23 -0.42
C ASP A 247 -4.51 7.04 -0.95
N ASP A 248 -3.78 8.11 -1.24
CA ASP A 248 -2.39 8.04 -1.69
C ASP A 248 -1.44 7.55 -0.57
N ALA A 249 -1.68 7.95 0.68
CA ALA A 249 -0.93 7.43 1.83
C ALA A 249 -1.17 5.94 2.04
N ALA A 250 -2.40 5.46 1.83
CA ALA A 250 -2.72 4.05 1.86
C ALA A 250 -2.03 3.28 0.71
N ALA A 251 -1.96 3.87 -0.49
CA ALA A 251 -1.23 3.30 -1.61
C ALA A 251 0.27 3.17 -1.33
N VAL A 252 0.90 4.18 -0.73
CA VAL A 252 2.30 4.12 -0.29
C VAL A 252 2.51 3.03 0.76
N ALA A 253 1.61 2.92 1.75
CA ALA A 253 1.70 1.88 2.78
C ALA A 253 1.56 0.46 2.19
N ALA A 254 0.65 0.27 1.23
CA ALA A 254 0.48 -1.00 0.53
C ALA A 254 1.71 -1.35 -0.33
N SER A 255 2.25 -0.37 -1.06
CA SER A 255 3.47 -0.52 -1.87
C SER A 255 4.69 -0.85 -1.00
N ARG A 256 4.80 -0.25 0.19
CA ARG A 256 5.84 -0.57 1.17
C ARG A 256 5.73 -2.00 1.70
N LEU A 257 4.52 -2.42 2.07
CA LEU A 257 4.28 -3.79 2.51
C LEU A 257 4.64 -4.80 1.41
N ALA A 258 4.22 -4.54 0.17
CA ALA A 258 4.50 -5.42 -0.96
C ALA A 258 6.01 -5.63 -1.15
N LYS A 259 6.80 -4.54 -1.09
CA LYS A 259 8.27 -4.64 -1.12
C LYS A 259 8.81 -5.41 0.08
N ALA A 260 8.37 -5.09 1.30
CA ALA A 260 8.85 -5.77 2.50
C ALA A 260 8.59 -7.29 2.47
N LEU A 261 7.42 -7.72 1.97
CA LEU A 261 7.11 -9.14 1.80
C LEU A 261 7.99 -9.82 0.75
N ALA A 262 8.26 -9.14 -0.37
CA ALA A 262 9.16 -9.66 -1.40
C ALA A 262 10.61 -9.79 -0.89
N ASP A 263 11.10 -8.78 -0.16
CA ASP A 263 12.43 -8.80 0.45
C ASP A 263 12.54 -9.91 1.51
N ALA A 264 11.48 -10.12 2.32
CA ALA A 264 11.42 -11.21 3.29
C ALA A 264 11.48 -12.59 2.63
N ASP A 265 10.77 -12.77 1.51
CA ASP A 265 10.78 -14.02 0.75
C ASP A 265 12.15 -14.32 0.14
N ALA A 266 12.80 -13.31 -0.44
CA ALA A 266 14.16 -13.41 -0.93
C ALA A 266 15.15 -13.77 0.20
N ALA A 267 15.01 -13.14 1.38
CA ALA A 267 15.86 -13.43 2.54
C ALA A 267 15.67 -14.87 3.06
N ARG A 268 14.43 -15.38 3.11
CA ARG A 268 14.17 -16.81 3.47
C ARG A 268 14.82 -17.76 2.45
N THR A 269 14.65 -17.46 1.16
CA THR A 269 15.22 -18.27 0.07
C THR A 269 16.75 -18.31 0.14
N ALA A 270 17.39 -17.19 0.44
CA ALA A 270 18.84 -17.11 0.59
C ALA A 270 19.35 -17.84 1.85
N LEU A 271 18.57 -17.85 2.94
CA LEU A 271 18.92 -18.51 4.21
C LEU A 271 18.82 -20.05 4.13
N ALA A 272 17.86 -20.58 3.36
CA ALA A 272 17.58 -22.02 3.29
C ALA A 272 18.80 -22.92 3.00
N PRO A 273 19.65 -22.66 1.97
CA PRO A 273 20.82 -23.49 1.73
C PRO A 273 21.87 -23.38 2.85
N LEU A 274 21.96 -22.24 3.54
CA LEU A 274 22.90 -22.05 4.65
C LEU A 274 22.47 -22.87 5.87
N THR A 275 21.18 -22.88 6.20
CA THR A 275 20.68 -23.70 7.31
C THR A 275 20.78 -25.18 7.00
N ALA A 276 20.49 -25.60 5.76
CA ALA A 276 20.64 -26.99 5.34
C ALA A 276 22.11 -27.45 5.43
N ARG A 277 23.06 -26.60 5.02
CA ARG A 277 24.49 -26.85 5.20
C ARG A 277 24.87 -26.95 6.68
N GLY A 278 24.38 -26.04 7.51
CA GLY A 278 24.62 -26.07 8.95
C GLY A 278 24.13 -27.38 9.59
N ASP A 279 22.90 -27.80 9.28
CA ASP A 279 22.33 -29.07 9.78
C ASP A 279 23.16 -30.28 9.34
N GLN A 280 23.59 -30.31 8.08
CA GLN A 280 24.47 -31.36 7.55
C GLN A 280 25.80 -31.42 8.32
N VAL A 281 26.43 -30.27 8.61
CA VAL A 281 27.68 -30.22 9.39
C VAL A 281 27.45 -30.66 10.83
N VAL A 282 26.35 -30.24 11.48
CA VAL A 282 26.02 -30.71 12.84
C VAL A 282 25.90 -32.24 12.88
N ALA A 283 25.20 -32.83 11.91
CA ALA A 283 25.02 -34.28 11.83
C ALA A 283 26.35 -34.99 11.51
N ALA A 284 27.10 -34.51 10.52
CA ALA A 284 28.34 -35.14 10.08
C ALA A 284 29.47 -35.07 11.11
N THR A 285 29.45 -34.09 12.02
CA THR A 285 30.44 -33.98 13.10
C THR A 285 30.08 -34.79 14.33
N GLU A 286 28.87 -35.37 14.43
CA GLU A 286 28.41 -36.09 15.62
C GLU A 286 29.33 -37.27 15.97
N GLY A 287 29.84 -37.28 17.21
CA GLY A 287 30.75 -38.31 17.70
C GLY A 287 32.18 -38.23 17.14
N LEU A 288 32.51 -37.24 16.30
CA LEU A 288 33.84 -37.09 15.70
C LEU A 288 34.81 -36.21 16.51
N GLY A 289 34.42 -35.78 17.71
CA GLY A 289 35.31 -35.11 18.67
C GLY A 289 35.45 -33.59 18.54
N ALA A 290 34.72 -32.92 17.63
CA ALA A 290 34.63 -31.45 17.64
C ALA A 290 34.12 -30.93 19.00
N PRO A 291 34.66 -29.79 19.50
CA PRO A 291 34.24 -29.17 20.75
C PRO A 291 32.73 -28.91 20.86
N ASP A 292 32.16 -29.20 22.02
CA ASP A 292 30.72 -29.06 22.29
C ASP A 292 30.24 -27.60 22.18
N ASP A 293 31.09 -26.63 22.50
CA ASP A 293 30.78 -25.20 22.42
C ASP A 293 30.62 -24.73 20.97
N ALA A 294 31.50 -25.16 20.07
CA ALA A 294 31.39 -24.89 18.63
C ALA A 294 30.11 -25.50 18.04
N ARG A 295 29.78 -26.74 18.44
CA ARG A 295 28.53 -27.41 18.04
C ARG A 295 27.31 -26.67 18.56
N ALA A 296 27.30 -26.32 19.85
CA ALA A 296 26.22 -25.59 20.49
C ALA A 296 26.01 -24.20 19.86
N ALA A 297 27.09 -23.52 19.44
CA ALA A 297 27.01 -22.24 18.75
C ALA A 297 26.27 -22.36 17.40
N LEU A 298 26.61 -23.37 16.58
CA LEU A 298 25.91 -23.61 15.32
C LEU A 298 24.45 -24.02 15.53
N GLN A 299 24.18 -24.94 16.47
CA GLN A 299 22.81 -25.33 16.81
C GLN A 299 21.96 -24.14 17.30
N GLY A 300 22.54 -23.24 18.11
CA GLY A 300 21.89 -22.01 18.53
C GLY A 300 21.63 -21.04 17.37
N ALA A 301 22.57 -20.91 16.43
CA ALA A 301 22.40 -20.11 15.22
C ALA A 301 21.27 -20.66 14.34
N LEU A 302 21.21 -21.99 14.14
CA LEU A 302 20.15 -22.68 13.40
C LEU A 302 18.78 -22.53 14.07
N ALA A 303 18.71 -22.67 15.39
CA ALA A 303 17.48 -22.45 16.15
C ALA A 303 16.96 -21.01 16.02
N THR A 304 17.87 -20.02 16.08
CA THR A 304 17.56 -18.60 15.88
C THR A 304 17.06 -18.34 14.46
N ALA A 305 17.71 -18.95 13.46
CA ALA A 305 17.29 -18.88 12.05
C ALA A 305 15.88 -19.48 11.86
N GLY A 306 15.59 -20.64 12.46
CA GLY A 306 14.27 -21.26 12.41
C GLY A 306 13.17 -20.40 13.05
N ALA A 307 13.48 -19.72 14.16
CA ALA A 307 12.57 -18.76 14.78
C ALA A 307 12.30 -17.55 13.87
N ALA A 308 13.34 -17.01 13.22
CA ALA A 308 13.20 -15.90 12.26
C ALA A 308 12.36 -16.30 11.03
N VAL A 309 12.54 -17.51 10.51
CA VAL A 309 11.71 -18.06 9.41
C VAL A 309 10.26 -18.22 9.84
N THR A 310 10.01 -18.69 11.07
CA THR A 310 8.65 -18.85 11.62
C THR A 310 7.95 -17.50 11.75
N GLU A 311 8.61 -16.50 12.33
CA GLU A 311 8.09 -15.13 12.46
C GLU A 311 7.80 -14.53 11.08
N SER A 312 8.75 -14.58 10.15
CA SER A 312 8.57 -14.08 8.77
C SER A 312 7.38 -14.75 8.06
N THR A 313 7.23 -16.06 8.22
CA THR A 313 6.13 -16.81 7.61
C THR A 313 4.77 -16.44 8.22
N SER A 314 4.71 -16.18 9.53
CA SER A 314 3.49 -15.71 10.20
C SER A 314 3.01 -14.34 9.68
N LEU A 315 3.91 -13.56 9.07
CA LEU A 315 3.64 -12.24 8.52
C LEU A 315 3.26 -12.26 7.03
N ALA A 316 3.11 -13.44 6.41
CA ALA A 316 2.72 -13.54 5.00
C ALA A 316 1.37 -12.86 4.68
N THR A 317 0.48 -12.75 5.67
CA THR A 317 -0.82 -12.07 5.57
C THR A 317 -0.84 -10.73 6.33
N ALA A 318 0.32 -10.10 6.50
CA ALA A 318 0.43 -8.80 7.16
C ALA A 318 -0.38 -7.71 6.44
N THR A 319 -0.86 -6.74 7.20
CA THR A 319 -1.55 -5.55 6.68
C THR A 319 -0.57 -4.40 6.48
N PRO A 320 -0.90 -3.34 5.71
CA PRO A 320 0.01 -2.22 5.46
C PRO A 320 0.59 -1.56 6.72
N GLY A 321 -0.17 -1.54 7.82
CA GLY A 321 0.30 -1.03 9.12
C GLY A 321 1.39 -1.87 9.79
N GLN A 322 1.63 -3.09 9.29
CA GLN A 322 2.61 -4.05 9.82
C GLN A 322 3.89 -4.13 8.98
N ALA A 323 4.06 -3.30 7.94
CA ALA A 323 5.24 -3.32 7.08
C ALA A 323 6.57 -3.25 7.86
N ALA A 324 6.65 -2.42 8.90
CA ALA A 324 7.85 -2.32 9.74
C ALA A 324 8.19 -3.64 10.49
N ARG A 325 7.18 -4.46 10.82
CA ARG A 325 7.39 -5.78 11.44
C ARG A 325 7.94 -6.77 10.42
N VAL A 326 7.47 -6.72 9.17
CA VAL A 326 8.01 -7.53 8.06
C VAL A 326 9.45 -7.14 7.77
N GLU A 327 9.76 -5.85 7.74
CA GLU A 327 11.13 -5.34 7.57
C GLU A 327 12.06 -5.81 8.71
N ALA A 328 11.59 -5.77 9.96
CA ALA A 328 12.35 -6.27 11.10
C ALA A 328 12.60 -7.78 11.02
N ALA A 329 11.60 -8.58 10.60
CA ALA A 329 11.76 -10.00 10.37
C ALA A 329 12.76 -10.29 9.23
N THR A 330 12.74 -9.47 8.18
CA THR A 330 13.70 -9.56 7.06
C THR A 330 15.13 -9.28 7.52
N ALA A 331 15.32 -8.26 8.38
CA ALA A 331 16.61 -7.97 8.98
C ALA A 331 17.10 -9.12 9.87
N ALA A 332 16.20 -9.76 10.64
CA ALA A 332 16.53 -10.92 11.46
C ALA A 332 16.97 -12.12 10.60
N LEU A 333 16.28 -12.42 9.50
CA LEU A 333 16.68 -13.46 8.54
C LEU A 333 18.08 -13.19 7.97
N THR A 334 18.34 -11.94 7.57
CA THR A 334 19.64 -11.52 7.01
C THR A 334 20.77 -11.65 8.04
N ALA A 335 20.51 -11.27 9.30
CA ALA A 335 21.46 -11.46 10.39
C ALA A 335 21.72 -12.96 10.65
N SER A 336 20.67 -13.77 10.69
CA SER A 336 20.78 -15.23 10.84
C SER A 336 21.60 -15.88 9.75
N ALA A 337 21.51 -15.41 8.49
CA ALA A 337 22.32 -15.93 7.39
C ALA A 337 23.82 -15.75 7.66
N THR A 338 24.23 -14.57 8.14
CA THR A 338 25.62 -14.29 8.53
C THR A 338 26.06 -15.18 9.69
N THR A 339 25.27 -15.25 10.76
CA THR A 339 25.61 -16.03 11.95
C THR A 339 25.70 -17.53 11.66
N VAL A 340 24.75 -18.09 10.88
CA VAL A 340 24.76 -19.51 10.50
C VAL A 340 26.00 -19.83 9.67
N ARG A 341 26.33 -19.00 8.67
CA ARG A 341 27.54 -19.17 7.85
C ARG A 341 28.80 -19.20 8.72
N GLU A 342 28.96 -18.22 9.60
CA GLU A 342 30.14 -18.11 10.47
C GLU A 342 30.25 -19.26 11.46
N ALA A 343 29.14 -19.64 12.11
CA ALA A 343 29.11 -20.78 13.02
C ALA A 343 29.35 -22.11 12.30
N THR A 344 28.90 -22.24 11.05
CA THR A 344 29.17 -23.43 10.22
C THR A 344 30.65 -23.57 9.96
N VAL A 345 31.31 -22.50 9.46
CA VAL A 345 32.75 -22.48 9.23
C VAL A 345 33.52 -22.74 10.53
N ALA A 346 33.08 -22.16 11.66
CA ALA A 346 33.71 -22.38 12.95
C ALA A 346 33.64 -23.85 13.40
N LEU A 347 32.49 -24.51 13.25
CA LEU A 347 32.36 -25.94 13.60
C LEU A 347 33.19 -26.82 12.65
N MET A 348 33.19 -26.54 11.35
CA MET A 348 34.04 -27.25 10.39
C MET A 348 35.52 -27.09 10.73
N THR A 349 35.97 -25.88 11.06
CA THR A 349 37.34 -25.59 11.49
C THR A 349 37.71 -26.30 12.79
N ALA A 350 36.77 -26.39 13.73
CA ALA A 350 37.00 -27.09 14.98
C ALA A 350 37.06 -28.62 14.78
N GLN A 351 36.25 -29.18 13.87
CA GLN A 351 36.32 -30.59 13.49
C GLN A 351 37.63 -30.91 12.74
N ASP A 352 38.06 -30.01 11.85
CA ASP A 352 39.30 -30.10 11.12
C ASP A 352 40.50 -30.28 12.05
N ALA A 353 40.61 -29.40 13.05
CA ALA A 353 41.70 -29.43 14.03
C ALA A 353 41.76 -30.72 14.85
N VAL A 354 40.65 -31.47 14.93
CA VAL A 354 40.57 -32.76 15.63
C VAL A 354 40.90 -33.93 14.67
N THR A 355 40.50 -33.81 13.41
CA THR A 355 40.53 -34.96 12.46
C THR A 355 41.74 -34.92 11.54
N CYS A 356 42.09 -33.74 11.02
CA CYS A 356 43.08 -33.56 9.98
C CYS A 356 44.39 -33.02 10.59
N PRO A 357 45.44 -33.84 10.74
CA PRO A 357 46.68 -33.46 11.42
C PRO A 357 47.56 -32.47 10.66
N TYR A 358 47.28 -32.18 9.39
CA TYR A 358 48.14 -31.36 8.53
C TYR A 358 47.37 -30.26 7.79
N PRO A 359 47.95 -29.07 7.56
CA PRO A 359 47.27 -27.96 6.89
C PRO A 359 46.84 -28.24 5.44
N ASP A 360 47.46 -29.22 4.78
CA ASP A 360 47.11 -29.69 3.43
C ASP A 360 45.91 -30.65 3.42
N GLN A 361 45.39 -30.99 4.59
CA GLN A 361 44.22 -31.84 4.78
C GLN A 361 43.10 -31.00 5.38
N VAL A 362 41.94 -31.00 4.73
CA VAL A 362 40.80 -30.19 5.14
C VAL A 362 39.58 -31.09 5.24
N TRP A 363 38.91 -31.05 6.39
CA TRP A 363 37.76 -31.90 6.68
C TRP A 363 36.49 -31.43 5.97
N PHE A 364 35.88 -32.27 5.13
CA PHE A 364 34.57 -31.98 4.54
C PHE A 364 33.56 -33.09 4.85
N PRO A 365 32.30 -32.75 5.18
CA PRO A 365 31.26 -33.75 5.42
C PRO A 365 30.88 -34.52 4.15
N GLU A 366 31.14 -33.98 2.95
CA GLU A 366 30.97 -34.68 1.69
C GLU A 366 32.07 -35.70 1.38
N ALA A 367 33.23 -35.60 2.03
CA ALA A 367 34.39 -36.39 1.65
C ALA A 367 34.14 -37.89 1.91
N GLY A 368 33.93 -38.63 0.82
CA GLY A 368 33.60 -40.05 0.82
C GLY A 368 32.09 -40.35 0.85
N HIS A 369 31.25 -39.33 0.71
CA HIS A 369 29.78 -39.40 0.78
C HIS A 369 29.09 -38.80 -0.46
N LEU A 370 29.81 -38.65 -1.58
CA LEU A 370 29.22 -38.17 -2.83
C LEU A 370 28.17 -39.15 -3.36
N ALA A 371 27.07 -38.61 -3.91
CA ALA A 371 26.04 -39.43 -4.52
C ALA A 371 26.52 -40.00 -5.86
N ASP A 372 26.03 -41.18 -6.23
CA ASP A 372 26.37 -41.83 -7.52
C ASP A 372 26.07 -40.94 -8.74
N ALA A 373 25.05 -40.07 -8.64
CA ALA A 373 24.69 -39.12 -9.70
C ALA A 373 25.73 -37.99 -9.89
N ASP A 374 26.51 -37.68 -8.86
CA ASP A 374 27.57 -36.67 -8.90
C ASP A 374 28.91 -37.25 -9.35
N LEU A 375 28.96 -38.56 -9.58
CA LEU A 375 30.16 -39.30 -9.98
C LEU A 375 30.03 -39.81 -11.41
N ALA A 376 31.14 -39.80 -12.14
CA ALA A 376 31.21 -40.31 -13.51
C ALA A 376 32.35 -41.31 -13.68
N ALA A 377 32.10 -42.36 -14.46
CA ALA A 377 33.09 -43.39 -14.80
C ALA A 377 34.17 -42.83 -15.72
N ILE A 378 35.43 -43.12 -15.39
CA ILE A 378 36.57 -42.74 -16.24
C ILE A 378 36.57 -43.64 -17.49
N PRO A 379 36.50 -43.11 -18.73
CA PRO A 379 36.24 -43.91 -19.92
C PRO A 379 37.21 -45.05 -20.20
N TRP A 380 38.51 -44.86 -19.93
CA TRP A 380 39.54 -45.88 -20.14
C TRP A 380 39.84 -46.72 -18.90
N ALA A 381 39.25 -46.38 -17.75
CA ALA A 381 39.43 -47.07 -16.49
C ALA A 381 38.09 -47.09 -15.70
N PRO A 382 37.04 -47.76 -16.23
CA PRO A 382 35.67 -47.63 -15.74
C PRO A 382 35.41 -48.31 -14.39
N THR A 383 36.43 -48.83 -13.72
CA THR A 383 36.37 -49.20 -12.29
C THR A 383 36.54 -47.99 -11.38
N TYR A 384 37.14 -46.91 -11.88
CA TYR A 384 37.36 -45.67 -11.16
C TYR A 384 36.30 -44.63 -11.52
N ARG A 385 36.02 -43.75 -10.55
CA ARG A 385 35.06 -42.66 -10.66
C ARG A 385 35.73 -41.37 -10.20
N VAL A 386 35.35 -40.25 -10.81
CA VAL A 386 35.65 -38.89 -10.32
C VAL A 386 34.36 -38.09 -10.31
N ARG A 387 34.36 -36.92 -9.69
CA ARG A 387 33.24 -35.99 -9.74
C ARG A 387 32.90 -35.65 -11.20
N ALA A 388 31.62 -35.67 -11.55
CA ALA A 388 31.17 -35.61 -12.93
C ALA A 388 31.59 -34.31 -13.65
N ASP A 389 31.69 -33.21 -12.91
CA ASP A 389 32.13 -31.89 -13.38
C ASP A 389 33.62 -31.84 -13.73
N VAL A 390 34.48 -32.63 -13.08
CA VAL A 390 35.94 -32.68 -13.36
C VAL A 390 36.32 -33.72 -14.42
N LEU A 391 35.42 -34.66 -14.74
CA LEU A 391 35.71 -35.71 -15.72
C LEU A 391 36.13 -35.18 -17.10
N PRO A 392 35.46 -34.16 -17.70
CA PRO A 392 35.84 -33.68 -19.03
C PRO A 392 37.31 -33.23 -19.11
N SER A 393 37.81 -32.55 -18.08
CA SER A 393 39.19 -32.08 -18.06
C SER A 393 40.20 -33.23 -17.91
N LEU A 394 39.84 -34.27 -17.16
CA LEU A 394 40.63 -35.51 -17.08
C LEU A 394 40.70 -36.24 -18.42
N VAL A 395 39.61 -36.27 -19.18
CA VAL A 395 39.58 -36.87 -20.52
C VAL A 395 40.49 -36.11 -21.49
N GLU A 396 40.52 -34.78 -21.43
CA GLU A 396 41.43 -33.97 -22.24
C GLU A 396 42.90 -34.18 -21.86
N LEU A 397 43.20 -34.26 -20.56
CA LEU A 397 44.53 -34.58 -20.05
C LEU A 397 45.01 -35.95 -20.57
N ASP A 398 44.16 -36.98 -20.47
CA ASP A 398 44.47 -38.32 -20.96
C ASP A 398 44.65 -38.35 -22.48
N ALA A 399 43.82 -37.64 -23.25
CA ALA A 399 43.97 -37.56 -24.70
C ALA A 399 45.33 -36.96 -25.10
N ALA A 400 45.77 -35.90 -24.41
CA ALA A 400 47.07 -35.28 -24.62
C ALA A 400 48.22 -36.20 -24.16
N PHE A 401 48.07 -36.88 -23.03
CA PHE A 401 49.03 -37.86 -22.52
C PHE A 401 49.21 -39.02 -23.50
N ARG A 402 48.10 -39.58 -24.00
CA ARG A 402 48.09 -40.62 -25.04
C ARG A 402 48.73 -40.16 -26.34
N ALA A 403 48.49 -38.92 -26.77
CA ALA A 403 49.15 -38.37 -27.96
C ALA A 403 50.68 -38.32 -27.80
N ARG A 404 51.19 -38.13 -26.58
CA ARG A 404 52.63 -38.08 -26.28
C ARG A 404 53.27 -39.45 -26.08
N PHE A 405 52.59 -40.38 -25.42
CA PHE A 405 53.16 -41.64 -24.93
C PHE A 405 52.56 -42.90 -25.56
N GLY A 406 51.51 -42.77 -26.37
CA GLY A 406 50.86 -43.90 -27.04
C GLY A 406 49.98 -44.77 -26.15
N GLN A 407 49.77 -44.40 -24.88
CA GLN A 407 48.95 -45.11 -23.92
C GLN A 407 48.15 -44.14 -23.05
N ASN A 408 46.99 -44.58 -22.53
CA ASN A 408 46.22 -43.80 -21.56
C ASN A 408 46.96 -43.74 -20.21
N LEU A 409 46.54 -42.82 -19.34
CA LEU A 409 46.90 -42.78 -17.94
C LEU A 409 46.50 -44.08 -17.24
N ARG A 410 47.45 -44.70 -16.56
CA ARG A 410 47.19 -45.90 -15.76
C ARG A 410 46.84 -45.46 -14.33
N LEU A 411 45.58 -45.63 -13.95
CA LEU A 411 45.10 -45.22 -12.63
C LEU A 411 45.13 -46.40 -11.65
N ASN A 412 45.49 -46.15 -10.40
CA ASN A 412 45.35 -47.12 -9.30
C ASN A 412 44.36 -46.65 -8.22
N SER A 413 44.02 -45.35 -8.17
CA SER A 413 43.01 -44.79 -7.27
C SER A 413 42.31 -43.57 -7.89
N ALA A 414 41.10 -43.30 -7.44
CA ALA A 414 40.32 -42.10 -7.79
C ALA A 414 39.35 -41.80 -6.63
N TYR A 415 38.06 -41.53 -6.87
CA TYR A 415 37.09 -41.39 -5.78
C TYR A 415 37.14 -42.56 -4.80
N ARG A 416 37.21 -42.25 -3.50
CA ARG A 416 37.14 -43.23 -2.39
C ARG A 416 35.95 -42.89 -1.51
N SER A 417 35.09 -43.87 -1.25
CA SER A 417 34.03 -43.71 -0.24
C SER A 417 34.62 -43.61 1.17
N PHE A 418 33.82 -43.13 2.13
CA PHE A 418 34.25 -43.03 3.52
C PHE A 418 34.68 -44.39 4.08
N GLU A 419 33.94 -45.46 3.80
CA GLU A 419 34.26 -46.84 4.21
C GLU A 419 35.56 -47.38 3.57
N GLN A 420 35.81 -47.02 2.30
CA GLN A 420 37.08 -47.35 1.68
C GLN A 420 38.22 -46.58 2.34
N GLN A 421 38.00 -45.32 2.68
CA GLN A 421 39.00 -44.47 3.35
C GLN A 421 39.33 -44.99 4.75
N THR A 422 38.35 -45.45 5.53
CA THR A 422 38.60 -46.06 6.86
C THR A 422 39.41 -47.35 6.76
N THR A 423 39.29 -48.09 5.66
CA THR A 423 40.04 -49.34 5.43
C THR A 423 41.51 -49.10 5.10
N VAL A 424 41.82 -48.02 4.36
CA VAL A 424 43.19 -47.71 3.92
C VAL A 424 43.93 -46.77 4.87
N PHE A 425 43.21 -46.05 5.73
CA PHE A 425 43.80 -45.23 6.78
C PHE A 425 44.33 -46.10 7.92
N ASN A 426 45.62 -45.94 8.23
CA ASN A 426 46.24 -46.58 9.38
C ASN A 426 46.54 -45.54 10.48
N PRO A 427 45.70 -45.42 11.52
CA PRO A 427 45.91 -44.43 12.58
C PRO A 427 47.14 -44.73 13.45
N ASP A 428 47.66 -45.96 13.44
CA ASP A 428 48.83 -46.36 14.22
C ASP A 428 50.15 -45.99 13.52
N ASP A 429 50.11 -45.58 12.25
CA ASP A 429 51.28 -45.09 11.52
C ASP A 429 51.54 -43.61 11.88
N PRO A 430 52.75 -43.25 12.35
CA PRO A 430 53.08 -41.85 12.64
C PRO A 430 53.17 -40.97 11.38
N ASN A 431 53.22 -41.54 10.18
CA ASN A 431 53.17 -40.82 8.91
C ASN A 431 52.28 -41.58 7.89
N PRO A 432 50.96 -41.61 8.13
CA PRO A 432 50.06 -42.39 7.29
C PRO A 432 49.99 -41.79 5.88
N LEU A 433 50.20 -42.63 4.86
CA LEU A 433 50.07 -42.23 3.46
C LEU A 433 48.63 -41.86 3.10
N ALA A 434 47.65 -42.57 3.66
CA ALA A 434 46.25 -42.20 3.52
C ALA A 434 45.89 -41.11 4.53
N ALA A 435 45.23 -40.05 4.08
CA ALA A 435 44.63 -39.07 4.99
C ALA A 435 43.51 -39.70 5.85
N PRO A 436 43.22 -39.14 7.03
CA PRO A 436 42.08 -39.56 7.83
C PRO A 436 40.74 -39.50 7.04
N PRO A 437 39.76 -40.37 7.36
CA PRO A 437 38.42 -40.27 6.79
C PRO A 437 37.82 -38.87 6.96
N GLY A 438 37.26 -38.31 5.89
CA GLY A 438 36.77 -36.92 5.86
C GLY A 438 37.81 -35.87 5.43
N CYS A 439 39.11 -36.18 5.48
CA CYS A 439 40.21 -35.26 5.13
C CYS A 439 40.85 -35.52 3.76
N SER A 440 40.43 -36.58 3.06
CA SER A 440 41.06 -37.06 1.82
C SER A 440 40.44 -36.40 0.58
N ASN A 441 41.27 -35.84 -0.30
CA ASN A 441 40.83 -35.29 -1.59
C ASN A 441 40.22 -36.35 -2.52
N HIS A 442 40.54 -37.63 -2.32
CA HIS A 442 39.86 -38.73 -3.01
C HIS A 442 38.39 -38.84 -2.59
N GLY A 443 38.07 -38.51 -1.34
CA GLY A 443 36.69 -38.44 -0.86
C GLY A 443 35.88 -37.34 -1.54
N LEU A 444 36.53 -36.31 -2.07
CA LEU A 444 35.89 -35.21 -2.81
C LEU A 444 35.70 -35.52 -4.30
N GLY A 445 36.18 -36.68 -4.76
CA GLY A 445 36.10 -37.09 -6.16
C GLY A 445 36.94 -36.23 -7.11
N THR A 446 37.83 -35.39 -6.58
CA THR A 446 38.67 -34.47 -7.37
C THR A 446 40.13 -34.93 -7.48
N ALA A 447 40.49 -36.07 -6.90
CA ALA A 447 41.84 -36.62 -6.94
C ALA A 447 41.91 -37.98 -7.64
N ILE A 448 43.05 -38.24 -8.26
CA ILE A 448 43.44 -39.51 -8.86
C ILE A 448 44.86 -39.85 -8.45
N ASP A 449 45.14 -41.15 -8.32
CA ASP A 449 46.51 -41.65 -8.23
C ASP A 449 46.88 -42.36 -9.54
N ILE A 450 48.08 -42.03 -10.05
CA ILE A 450 48.60 -42.52 -11.33
C ILE A 450 49.73 -43.52 -11.05
N ASP A 451 49.58 -44.73 -11.59
CA ASP A 451 50.52 -45.83 -11.41
C ASP A 451 51.62 -45.82 -12.48
N GLY A 452 52.87 -46.11 -12.10
CA GLY A 452 54.02 -46.23 -13.00
C GLY A 452 54.81 -44.95 -13.24
N ILE A 453 54.49 -43.87 -12.51
CA ILE A 453 55.17 -42.57 -12.66
C ILE A 453 56.12 -42.20 -11.51
N SER A 454 56.22 -43.05 -10.47
CA SER A 454 56.92 -42.72 -9.22
C SER A 454 58.44 -42.87 -9.23
N THR A 455 59.06 -43.24 -10.36
CA THR A 455 60.51 -43.46 -10.45
C THR A 455 61.27 -42.15 -10.76
N PRO A 456 62.46 -41.92 -10.17
CA PRO A 456 63.28 -40.76 -10.52
C PRO A 456 63.59 -40.70 -12.02
N GLY A 457 63.47 -39.51 -12.62
CA GLY A 457 63.72 -39.31 -14.05
C GLY A 457 62.62 -39.84 -14.97
N ASN A 458 61.45 -40.19 -14.43
CA ASN A 458 60.32 -40.67 -15.22
C ASN A 458 59.81 -39.59 -16.21
N ALA A 459 59.83 -39.91 -17.50
CA ALA A 459 59.43 -38.98 -18.56
C ALA A 459 57.93 -38.63 -18.54
N GLN A 460 57.08 -39.53 -18.02
CA GLN A 460 55.64 -39.30 -17.89
C GLN A 460 55.36 -38.33 -16.74
N LEU A 461 56.01 -38.51 -15.59
CA LEU A 461 55.94 -37.56 -14.47
C LEU A 461 56.39 -36.16 -14.90
N ALA A 462 57.55 -36.04 -15.54
CA ALA A 462 58.06 -34.75 -16.02
C ALA A 462 57.14 -34.08 -17.06
N TRP A 463 56.49 -34.87 -17.90
CA TRP A 463 55.50 -34.33 -18.84
C TRP A 463 54.23 -33.88 -18.14
N LEU A 464 53.72 -34.64 -17.18
CA LEU A 464 52.56 -34.25 -16.38
C LEU A 464 52.83 -32.95 -15.61
N ASP A 465 53.98 -32.84 -14.94
CA ASP A 465 54.40 -31.61 -14.24
C ASP A 465 54.40 -30.38 -15.15
N ALA A 466 54.82 -30.54 -16.40
CA ALA A 466 54.90 -29.44 -17.36
C ALA A 466 53.57 -29.14 -18.08
N ASN A 467 52.59 -30.05 -18.08
CA ASN A 467 51.42 -29.94 -18.97
C ASN A 467 50.05 -30.09 -18.27
N ALA A 468 49.95 -30.82 -17.16
CA ALA A 468 48.67 -31.14 -16.53
C ALA A 468 47.89 -29.89 -16.09
N GLY A 469 48.58 -28.85 -15.64
CA GLY A 469 47.95 -27.60 -15.21
C GLY A 469 47.12 -26.92 -16.32
N ARG A 470 47.44 -27.17 -17.60
CA ARG A 470 46.65 -26.66 -18.75
C ARG A 470 45.25 -27.28 -18.83
N PHE A 471 45.05 -28.41 -18.16
CA PHE A 471 43.80 -29.15 -18.07
C PHE A 471 43.18 -29.03 -16.67
N GLY A 472 43.70 -28.14 -15.81
CA GLY A 472 43.19 -27.99 -14.45
C GLY A 472 43.58 -29.12 -13.49
N TRP A 473 44.63 -29.88 -13.78
CA TRP A 473 45.16 -30.92 -12.89
C TRP A 473 46.57 -30.55 -12.41
N GLU A 474 46.86 -30.82 -11.14
CA GLU A 474 48.14 -30.49 -10.52
C GLU A 474 48.62 -31.59 -9.57
N ASN A 475 49.93 -31.68 -9.41
CA ASN A 475 50.55 -32.37 -8.28
C ASN A 475 50.74 -31.31 -7.18
N PRO A 476 49.95 -31.37 -6.08
CA PRO A 476 49.93 -30.33 -5.07
C PRO A 476 51.27 -30.24 -4.34
N ASP A 477 51.60 -29.08 -3.80
CA ASP A 477 52.94 -28.80 -3.23
C ASP A 477 53.35 -29.77 -2.11
N TRP A 478 52.39 -30.27 -1.32
CA TRP A 478 52.65 -31.26 -0.28
C TRP A 478 53.05 -32.63 -0.84
N ALA A 479 52.57 -32.98 -2.05
CA ALA A 479 52.77 -34.25 -2.73
C ALA A 479 53.99 -34.25 -3.66
N ARG A 480 54.55 -33.07 -3.97
CA ARG A 480 55.75 -32.96 -4.80
C ARG A 480 56.95 -33.67 -4.16
N PRO A 481 58.01 -34.00 -4.93
CA PRO A 481 59.22 -34.61 -4.38
C PRO A 481 59.88 -33.83 -3.22
N THR A 482 59.68 -32.51 -3.17
CA THR A 482 60.15 -31.62 -2.10
C THR A 482 59.10 -31.31 -1.05
N GLY A 483 57.91 -31.90 -1.18
CA GLY A 483 56.77 -31.70 -0.30
C GLY A 483 56.92 -32.43 1.03
N ARG A 484 55.97 -32.20 1.93
CA ARG A 484 55.92 -32.81 3.27
C ARG A 484 55.77 -34.34 3.19
N LEU A 485 54.96 -34.81 2.25
CA LEU A 485 54.67 -36.22 2.02
C LEU A 485 54.79 -36.50 0.52
N PRO A 486 56.00 -36.83 0.02
CA PRO A 486 56.22 -37.02 -1.41
C PRO A 486 55.37 -38.14 -2.00
N GLU A 487 54.39 -37.76 -2.82
CA GLU A 487 53.46 -38.62 -3.54
C GLU A 487 53.41 -38.19 -5.01
N PRO A 488 54.45 -38.50 -5.81
CA PRO A 488 54.49 -38.13 -7.23
C PRO A 488 53.36 -38.75 -8.07
N TRP A 489 52.68 -39.76 -7.54
CA TRP A 489 51.51 -40.38 -8.13
C TRP A 489 50.21 -39.61 -7.87
N HIS A 490 50.14 -38.72 -6.87
CA HIS A 490 48.92 -38.03 -6.49
C HIS A 490 48.68 -36.79 -7.34
N TRP A 491 47.53 -36.73 -8.01
CA TRP A 491 47.11 -35.60 -8.82
C TRP A 491 45.70 -35.19 -8.47
N GLN A 492 45.47 -33.89 -8.34
CA GLN A 492 44.17 -33.33 -8.01
C GLN A 492 43.74 -32.27 -9.01
N HIS A 493 42.43 -32.10 -9.15
CA HIS A 493 41.88 -30.98 -9.91
C HIS A 493 42.05 -29.68 -9.10
N VAL A 494 42.33 -28.56 -9.77
CA VAL A 494 42.53 -27.24 -9.15
C VAL A 494 41.30 -26.70 -8.41
N SER A 495 40.12 -27.29 -8.65
CA SER A 495 38.90 -26.99 -7.89
C SER A 495 38.79 -27.75 -6.57
N THR A 496 39.81 -28.50 -6.18
CA THR A 496 39.84 -29.18 -4.87
C THR A 496 39.88 -28.10 -3.79
N PRO A 497 38.87 -28.05 -2.89
CA PRO A 497 38.80 -27.03 -1.87
C PRO A 497 39.94 -27.21 -0.86
N THR A 498 40.58 -26.10 -0.51
CA THR A 498 41.68 -26.04 0.48
C THR A 498 41.32 -25.19 1.70
N THR A 499 40.09 -24.65 1.75
CA THR A 499 39.52 -23.89 2.85
C THR A 499 37.99 -24.05 2.88
N TYR A 500 37.36 -23.59 3.96
CA TYR A 500 35.90 -23.59 4.15
C TYR A 500 35.16 -22.42 3.51
#